data_AF-A0AAW1Q343-F1
#
_entry.id   AF-A0AAW1Q343-F1
#
_cell.length_a   1.000
_cell.length_b   1.000
_cell.length_c   1.000
_cell.angle_alpha   90.00
_cell.angle_beta   90.00
_cell.angle_gamma   90.00
#
_symmetry.space_group_name_H-M   'P 1'
#
loop_
_entity.id
_entity.type
_entity.pdbx_description
1 polymer ?
#
loop_
_entity_poly.entity_id
_entity_poly.type
_entity_poly.pdbx_seq_one_letter_code
_entity_poly.pdbx_strand_id
1 'polypeptide(L)'
;MTPSPSKKRTEQPSDEGSKANGKHGADESAKQEGPPPAKKGRLEVDKAPKDVLEEGRIYFFYRPRVGFESVSNLGEIQRFYMILSPGGDAKKSPNRLVVIGKKRLPQVEKHEKFFGFVEAKDADLQKLTESLGSSEYDTATVGTRKVEPCRAVGEGVYTIVQRGPRNTNLVFKLELPTQQSDARKELSIPDEGSYGLSIKNPKKGDPNNVGLDNKADYPAEQQDKFQGYAWLGAIDPTMLDHQNCEMLLIAASTDVEGELGKEVEEHLKAAASKDKQQAEGSDDSALIQKLRDELASEKAQVSTKPLETGKVE
;
A
#
# COMPACT_ATOMS: atom_id res chain seq x y z
N MET A 1 24.13 38.86 45.68
CA MET A 1 23.41 39.46 46.82
C MET A 1 21.96 39.72 46.40
N THR A 2 21.05 39.68 47.37
CA THR A 2 19.63 40.10 47.31
C THR A 2 19.51 41.65 47.27
N PRO A 3 18.32 42.29 47.10
CA PRO A 3 16.97 41.76 47.38
C PRO A 3 15.81 42.09 46.40
N SER A 4 14.68 41.40 46.62
CA SER A 4 13.32 41.78 46.19
C SER A 4 12.59 42.53 47.32
N PRO A 5 11.50 43.28 47.01
CA PRO A 5 10.18 42.94 47.58
C PRO A 5 8.98 43.31 46.65
N SER A 6 7.70 42.98 46.90
CA SER A 6 7.03 41.87 47.64
C SER A 6 5.48 41.97 47.51
N LYS A 7 4.78 40.82 47.35
CA LYS A 7 3.42 40.50 47.91
C LYS A 7 2.20 41.33 47.39
N LYS A 8 0.90 40.99 47.57
CA LYS A 8 0.10 39.95 48.31
C LYS A 8 -1.20 39.69 47.46
N ARG A 9 -1.83 38.50 47.39
CA ARG A 9 -2.93 37.91 48.24
C ARG A 9 -4.19 38.81 48.35
N THR A 10 -5.45 38.38 48.15
CA THR A 10 -6.38 37.48 48.93
C THR A 10 -7.73 37.37 48.15
N GLU A 11 -8.69 36.43 48.28
CA GLU A 11 -8.87 35.06 48.89
C GLU A 11 -10.19 34.43 48.30
N GLN A 12 -10.89 33.49 48.98
CA GLN A 12 -12.30 33.04 48.71
C GLN A 12 -13.21 33.29 49.94
N PRO A 13 -14.56 33.33 49.81
CA PRO A 13 -15.50 32.24 50.24
C PRO A 13 -16.81 32.15 49.37
N SER A 14 -17.89 31.38 49.60
CA SER A 14 -18.20 30.03 50.18
C SER A 14 -19.67 29.62 49.81
N ASP A 15 -20.25 28.59 50.45
CA ASP A 15 -21.69 28.21 50.57
C ASP A 15 -22.44 27.68 49.31
N GLU A 16 -23.56 26.93 49.36
CA GLU A 16 -24.15 25.80 50.16
C GLU A 16 -25.69 25.78 49.84
N GLY A 17 -26.47 24.71 50.17
CA GLY A 17 -27.95 24.87 50.33
C GLY A 17 -28.99 23.92 49.69
N SER A 18 -28.91 22.59 49.89
CA SER A 18 -30.04 21.67 50.23
C SER A 18 -31.41 21.61 49.48
N LYS A 19 -31.70 20.42 48.89
CA LYS A 19 -32.94 19.56 48.95
C LYS A 19 -34.39 20.12 48.90
N ALA A 20 -35.25 19.52 48.03
CA ALA A 20 -36.56 18.85 48.33
C ALA A 20 -37.37 18.51 47.04
N ASN A 21 -38.44 17.67 46.98
CA ASN A 21 -38.76 16.36 47.60
C ASN A 21 -40.05 15.74 46.97
N GLY A 22 -40.09 14.42 46.71
CA GLY A 22 -41.32 13.61 46.52
C GLY A 22 -42.01 13.65 45.13
N LYS A 23 -43.00 12.79 44.82
CA LYS A 23 -43.45 11.52 45.46
C LYS A 23 -44.42 10.73 44.52
N HIS A 24 -44.68 9.45 44.85
CA HIS A 24 -45.54 8.47 44.16
C HIS A 24 -44.93 7.85 42.88
N GLY A 25 -45.27 6.61 42.50
CA GLY A 25 -46.18 5.63 43.13
C GLY A 25 -45.81 4.19 42.75
N ALA A 26 -46.37 3.21 43.46
CA ALA A 26 -46.12 1.79 43.19
C ALA A 26 -47.29 1.17 42.42
N ASP A 27 -47.01 0.11 41.65
CA ASP A 27 -47.90 -1.05 41.57
C ASP A 27 -47.10 -2.32 41.21
N GLU A 28 -47.63 -3.49 41.57
CA GLU A 28 -47.08 -4.81 41.21
C GLU A 28 -47.95 -5.49 40.15
N SER A 29 -47.33 -6.20 39.20
CA SER A 29 -48.01 -7.21 38.40
C SER A 29 -47.02 -8.17 37.74
N ALA A 30 -47.00 -9.42 38.21
CA ALA A 30 -46.17 -10.48 37.65
C ALA A 30 -46.87 -11.21 36.48
N LYS A 31 -46.08 -11.70 35.51
CA LYS A 31 -46.46 -12.82 34.62
C LYS A 31 -45.22 -13.49 34.02
N GLN A 32 -45.34 -14.78 33.73
CA GLN A 32 -44.23 -15.65 33.36
C GLN A 32 -44.03 -15.77 31.84
N GLU A 33 -42.75 -15.87 31.46
CA GLU A 33 -42.13 -16.71 30.41
C GLU A 33 -42.78 -16.88 29.02
N GLY A 34 -41.94 -16.71 28.00
CA GLY A 34 -42.11 -17.22 26.64
C GLY A 34 -40.73 -17.42 25.97
N PRO A 35 -40.59 -18.34 24.99
CA PRO A 35 -39.29 -18.68 24.39
C PRO A 35 -38.71 -17.55 23.50
N PRO A 36 -37.38 -17.53 23.27
CA PRO A 36 -36.69 -16.35 22.75
C PRO A 36 -36.91 -16.12 21.24
N PRO A 37 -37.15 -14.88 20.79
CA PRO A 37 -37.05 -14.52 19.38
C PRO A 37 -35.56 -14.51 18.98
N ALA A 38 -35.17 -15.50 18.17
CA ALA A 38 -33.80 -15.62 17.69
C ALA A 38 -33.40 -14.36 16.89
N LYS A 39 -32.42 -13.60 17.40
CA LYS A 39 -31.82 -12.49 16.65
C LYS A 39 -31.07 -13.04 15.43
N LYS A 40 -31.75 -13.10 14.28
CA LYS A 40 -31.11 -13.07 12.96
C LYS A 40 -30.48 -11.70 12.75
N GLY A 41 -29.42 -11.43 13.51
CA GLY A 41 -28.49 -10.34 13.23
C GLY A 41 -27.82 -10.63 11.90
N ARG A 42 -28.27 -9.92 10.86
CA ARG A 42 -27.68 -9.94 9.52
C ARG A 42 -26.19 -9.61 9.67
N LEU A 43 -25.32 -10.44 9.09
CA LEU A 43 -23.88 -10.22 9.12
C LEU A 43 -23.57 -8.82 8.56
N GLU A 44 -22.92 -7.95 9.35
CA GLU A 44 -22.37 -6.68 8.88
C GLU A 44 -21.02 -6.92 8.17
N VAL A 45 -21.10 -7.63 7.05
CA VAL A 45 -20.05 -7.71 6.04
C VAL A 45 -20.28 -6.59 5.02
N ASP A 46 -19.22 -6.10 4.39
CA ASP A 46 -19.17 -5.10 3.30
C ASP A 46 -18.96 -3.61 3.64
N LYS A 47 -18.72 -3.23 4.91
CA LYS A 47 -18.18 -1.89 5.21
C LYS A 47 -16.68 -1.95 5.55
N ALA A 48 -15.85 -1.27 4.77
CA ALA A 48 -14.44 -1.10 5.06
C ALA A 48 -14.23 -0.36 6.41
N PRO A 49 -13.13 -0.63 7.14
CA PRO A 49 -12.75 0.14 8.32
C PRO A 49 -12.73 1.65 8.03
N LYS A 50 -13.08 2.47 9.03
CA LYS A 50 -13.32 3.92 8.84
C LYS A 50 -12.14 4.72 8.32
N ASP A 51 -10.93 4.19 8.52
CA ASP A 51 -9.66 4.81 8.15
C ASP A 51 -9.11 4.29 6.82
N VAL A 52 -9.86 3.47 6.06
CA VAL A 52 -9.47 3.04 4.70
C VAL A 52 -9.66 4.18 3.70
N LEU A 53 -8.61 4.46 2.93
CA LEU A 53 -8.58 5.50 1.90
C LEU A 53 -8.59 4.93 0.49
N GLU A 54 -8.01 3.75 0.29
CA GLU A 54 -7.95 3.02 -0.97
C GLU A 54 -7.79 1.52 -0.68
N GLU A 55 -8.40 0.66 -1.49
CA GLU A 55 -8.19 -0.79 -1.53
C GLU A 55 -7.90 -1.21 -2.98
N GLY A 56 -7.21 -2.33 -3.20
CA GLY A 56 -6.92 -2.83 -4.55
C GLY A 56 -5.94 -3.99 -4.59
N ARG A 57 -5.42 -4.29 -5.79
CA ARG A 57 -4.45 -5.38 -6.04
C ARG A 57 -3.02 -4.86 -6.10
N ILE A 58 -2.09 -5.61 -5.53
CA ILE A 58 -0.67 -5.29 -5.51
C ILE A 58 0.13 -6.41 -6.18
N TYR A 59 1.04 -6.02 -7.05
CA TYR A 59 1.91 -6.95 -7.77
C TYR A 59 3.37 -6.51 -7.63
N PHE A 60 4.27 -7.45 -7.37
CA PHE A 60 5.70 -7.21 -7.26
C PHE A 60 6.44 -7.83 -8.44
N PHE A 61 7.39 -7.07 -9.00
CA PHE A 61 8.19 -7.50 -10.14
C PHE A 61 9.67 -7.17 -9.95
N TYR A 62 10.56 -8.02 -10.46
CA TYR A 62 11.98 -7.72 -10.60
C TYR A 62 12.44 -7.88 -12.04
N ARG A 63 13.31 -6.99 -12.51
CA ARG A 63 14.03 -7.19 -13.78
C ARG A 63 15.40 -7.81 -13.46
N PRO A 64 15.75 -9.01 -13.96
CA PRO A 64 17.10 -9.55 -13.87
C PRO A 64 18.12 -8.61 -14.55
N ARG A 65 19.41 -8.75 -14.21
CA ARG A 65 20.48 -8.20 -15.04
C ARG A 65 20.66 -9.04 -16.30
N VAL A 66 21.09 -8.38 -17.37
CA VAL A 66 21.47 -9.02 -18.64
C VAL A 66 22.46 -10.17 -18.34
N GLY A 67 22.14 -11.37 -18.84
CA GLY A 67 22.94 -12.59 -18.64
C GLY A 67 22.55 -13.47 -17.45
N PHE A 68 21.50 -13.15 -16.69
CA PHE A 68 21.03 -13.96 -15.55
C PHE A 68 19.65 -14.58 -15.82
N GLU A 69 19.61 -15.91 -16.03
CA GLU A 69 18.37 -16.69 -16.19
C GLU A 69 17.60 -16.92 -14.87
N SER A 70 18.22 -16.68 -13.72
CA SER A 70 17.59 -16.72 -12.40
C SER A 70 18.28 -15.73 -11.47
N VAL A 71 17.64 -15.42 -10.34
CA VAL A 71 18.18 -14.52 -9.31
C VAL A 71 18.36 -15.31 -8.02
N SER A 72 19.60 -15.38 -7.57
CA SER A 72 20.04 -15.93 -6.29
C SER A 72 20.40 -14.84 -5.27
N ASN A 73 20.69 -13.62 -5.73
CA ASN A 73 21.09 -12.50 -4.86
C ASN A 73 20.73 -11.11 -5.40
N LEU A 74 20.63 -10.11 -4.51
CA LEU A 74 20.44 -8.69 -4.83
C LEU A 74 21.44 -8.10 -5.83
N GLY A 75 22.61 -8.72 -6.03
CA GLY A 75 23.58 -8.31 -7.04
C GLY A 75 23.04 -8.50 -8.46
N GLU A 76 22.26 -9.54 -8.69
CA GLU A 76 21.77 -10.04 -9.99
C GLU A 76 20.50 -9.34 -10.46
N ILE A 77 19.79 -8.65 -9.57
CA ILE A 77 18.63 -7.83 -9.91
C ILE A 77 19.08 -6.51 -10.54
N GLN A 78 18.42 -6.05 -11.61
CA GLN A 78 18.63 -4.72 -12.18
C GLN A 78 17.77 -3.66 -11.48
N ARG A 79 16.45 -3.89 -11.39
CA ARG A 79 15.44 -2.94 -10.88
C ARG A 79 14.28 -3.71 -10.24
N PHE A 80 13.65 -3.13 -9.23
CA PHE A 80 12.52 -3.70 -8.48
C PHE A 80 11.32 -2.75 -8.60
N TYR A 81 10.14 -3.32 -8.83
CA TYR A 81 8.91 -2.58 -9.10
C TYR A 81 7.76 -3.15 -8.26
N MET A 82 6.79 -2.27 -8.01
CA MET A 82 5.52 -2.55 -7.36
C MET A 82 4.43 -1.91 -8.21
N ILE A 83 3.46 -2.68 -8.70
CA ILE A 83 2.23 -2.13 -9.28
C ILE A 83 1.18 -2.05 -8.18
N LEU A 84 0.56 -0.88 -8.05
CA LEU A 84 -0.70 -0.71 -7.32
C LEU A 84 -1.82 -0.60 -8.36
N SER A 85 -2.86 -1.42 -8.21
CA SER A 85 -4.05 -1.47 -9.07
C SER A 85 -5.28 -1.20 -8.20
N PRO A 86 -5.72 0.07 -8.07
CA PRO A 86 -6.83 0.45 -7.21
C PRO A 86 -8.15 -0.21 -7.63
N GLY A 87 -8.96 -0.62 -6.66
CA GLY A 87 -10.30 -1.15 -6.91
C GLY A 87 -11.27 -0.09 -7.43
N GLY A 88 -12.20 -0.51 -8.29
CA GLY A 88 -13.31 0.32 -8.78
C GLY A 88 -13.13 0.82 -10.21
N ASP A 89 -13.33 2.12 -10.44
CA ASP A 89 -13.29 2.73 -11.77
C ASP A 89 -11.85 3.16 -12.12
N ALA A 90 -11.18 2.35 -12.93
CA ALA A 90 -9.80 2.59 -13.37
C ALA A 90 -9.58 3.91 -14.13
N LYS A 91 -10.65 4.58 -14.61
CA LYS A 91 -10.55 5.93 -15.21
C LYS A 91 -10.48 7.04 -14.16
N LYS A 92 -10.88 6.75 -12.91
CA LYS A 92 -10.75 7.65 -11.75
C LYS A 92 -9.51 7.31 -10.92
N SER A 93 -9.20 6.02 -10.78
CA SER A 93 -8.07 5.50 -10.00
C SER A 93 -7.22 4.56 -10.86
N PRO A 94 -6.31 5.08 -11.70
CA PRO A 94 -5.53 4.27 -12.63
C PRO A 94 -4.53 3.34 -11.93
N ASN A 95 -4.11 2.30 -12.62
CA ASN A 95 -2.99 1.45 -12.21
C ASN A 95 -1.69 2.28 -12.19
N ARG A 96 -0.82 2.04 -11.20
CA ARG A 96 0.39 2.83 -10.92
C ARG A 96 1.62 1.95 -10.90
N LEU A 97 2.58 2.19 -11.79
CA LEU A 97 3.87 1.50 -11.77
C LEU A 97 4.85 2.27 -10.88
N VAL A 98 5.16 1.71 -9.71
CA VAL A 98 6.11 2.29 -8.75
C VAL A 98 7.46 1.60 -8.89
N VAL A 99 8.53 2.38 -9.09
CA VAL A 99 9.91 1.90 -8.97
C VAL A 99 10.40 2.11 -7.55
N ILE A 100 10.98 1.07 -6.95
CA ILE A 100 11.63 1.18 -5.64
C ILE A 100 13.13 1.44 -5.86
N GLY A 101 13.66 2.51 -5.27
CA GLY A 101 15.05 2.94 -5.42
C GLY A 101 16.09 2.01 -4.76
N LYS A 102 15.62 0.98 -4.04
CA LYS A 102 16.39 -0.18 -3.63
C LYS A 102 15.77 -1.42 -4.27
N LYS A 103 16.62 -2.40 -4.58
CA LYS A 103 16.23 -3.66 -5.24
C LYS A 103 15.50 -4.64 -4.31
N ARG A 104 14.72 -4.16 -3.33
CA ARG A 104 13.94 -4.94 -2.35
C ARG A 104 13.07 -4.01 -1.50
N LEU A 105 12.08 -4.56 -0.78
CA LEU A 105 11.37 -3.83 0.26
C LEU A 105 12.26 -3.55 1.49
N PRO A 106 11.96 -2.50 2.28
CA PRO A 106 12.66 -2.22 3.53
C PRO A 106 12.30 -3.23 4.62
N GLN A 107 13.24 -3.53 5.51
CA GLN A 107 13.10 -4.52 6.58
C GLN A 107 12.80 -3.85 7.94
N VAL A 108 11.85 -4.42 8.69
CA VAL A 108 11.34 -3.87 9.96
C VAL A 108 12.41 -3.91 11.05
N GLU A 109 13.16 -5.00 11.11
CA GLU A 109 14.25 -5.28 12.07
C GLU A 109 15.45 -4.33 11.91
N LYS A 110 15.52 -3.65 10.77
CA LYS A 110 16.55 -2.65 10.44
C LYS A 110 16.00 -1.22 10.45
N HIS A 111 14.72 -1.05 10.76
CA HIS A 111 13.98 0.23 10.70
C HIS A 111 14.21 0.99 9.38
N GLU A 112 14.25 0.24 8.28
CA GLU A 112 14.61 0.80 6.98
C GLU A 112 13.49 1.65 6.38
N LYS A 113 13.91 2.63 5.58
CA LYS A 113 13.02 3.48 4.78
C LYS A 113 13.61 3.69 3.40
N PHE A 114 12.87 3.29 2.36
CA PHE A 114 13.33 3.34 0.98
C PHE A 114 12.48 4.30 0.15
N PHE A 115 13.19 5.11 -0.63
CA PHE A 115 12.60 5.96 -1.64
C PHE A 115 12.05 5.12 -2.79
N GLY A 116 10.93 5.54 -3.34
CA GLY A 116 10.38 5.05 -4.60
C GLY A 116 9.69 6.17 -5.35
N PHE A 117 9.23 5.91 -6.57
CA PHE A 117 8.46 6.89 -7.34
C PHE A 117 7.55 6.23 -8.38
N VAL A 118 6.49 6.93 -8.78
CA VAL A 118 5.59 6.52 -9.85
C VAL A 118 6.25 6.78 -11.20
N GLU A 119 6.67 5.71 -11.88
CA GLU A 119 7.30 5.73 -13.21
C GLU A 119 6.26 6.00 -14.30
N ALA A 120 5.10 5.36 -14.20
CA ALA A 120 4.02 5.43 -15.18
C ALA A 120 2.66 5.14 -14.51
N LYS A 121 1.57 5.49 -15.20
CA LYS A 121 0.19 5.14 -14.84
C LYS A 121 -0.64 4.90 -16.09
N ASP A 122 -1.63 4.00 -16.02
CA ASP A 122 -2.67 3.84 -17.05
C ASP A 122 -3.92 3.18 -16.43
N ALA A 123 -5.09 3.38 -17.03
CA ALA A 123 -6.30 2.66 -16.67
C ALA A 123 -6.25 1.18 -17.13
N ASP A 124 -5.41 0.88 -18.13
CA ASP A 124 -5.16 -0.43 -18.71
C ASP A 124 -3.88 -1.05 -18.12
N LEU A 125 -3.98 -2.21 -17.48
CA LEU A 125 -2.80 -2.84 -16.85
C LEU A 125 -1.82 -3.37 -17.90
N GLN A 126 -2.29 -3.76 -19.09
CA GLN A 126 -1.45 -4.27 -20.17
C GLN A 126 -0.45 -3.20 -20.63
N LYS A 127 -0.92 -1.99 -20.96
CA LYS A 127 -0.06 -0.85 -21.34
C LYS A 127 0.99 -0.53 -20.29
N LEU A 128 0.60 -0.60 -19.00
CA LEU A 128 1.53 -0.38 -17.90
C LEU A 128 2.64 -1.44 -17.87
N THR A 129 2.30 -2.71 -18.14
CA THR A 129 3.25 -3.83 -18.20
C THR A 129 4.05 -3.96 -19.50
N GLU A 130 3.71 -3.26 -20.59
CA GLU A 130 4.53 -3.23 -21.83
C GLU A 130 5.98 -2.79 -21.51
N SER A 131 6.12 -1.78 -20.65
CA SER A 131 7.41 -1.28 -20.13
C SER A 131 8.22 -2.31 -19.32
N LEU A 132 7.56 -3.37 -18.86
CA LEU A 132 8.14 -4.48 -18.10
C LEU A 132 8.52 -5.66 -19.01
N GLY A 133 8.12 -5.66 -20.29
CA GLY A 133 8.49 -6.66 -21.29
C GLY A 133 9.99 -6.68 -21.64
N SER A 134 10.35 -7.59 -22.54
CA SER A 134 11.72 -7.67 -23.07
C SER A 134 11.97 -6.56 -24.10
N SER A 135 13.19 -6.02 -24.14
CA SER A 135 13.56 -5.01 -25.14
C SER A 135 14.97 -5.26 -25.67
N GLU A 136 15.18 -5.05 -26.95
CA GLU A 136 16.49 -5.17 -27.58
C GLU A 136 16.96 -3.76 -27.97
N TYR A 137 18.21 -3.42 -27.60
CA TYR A 137 18.82 -2.16 -28.01
C TYR A 137 20.28 -2.36 -28.45
N ASP A 138 20.67 -1.68 -29.51
CA ASP A 138 22.05 -1.70 -30.00
C ASP A 138 22.95 -0.79 -29.16
N THR A 139 24.09 -1.33 -28.73
CA THR A 139 25.14 -0.55 -28.07
C THR A 139 26.24 -0.21 -29.06
N ALA A 140 26.60 1.09 -29.13
CA ALA A 140 27.57 1.64 -30.06
C ALA A 140 29.02 1.09 -29.95
N THR A 141 29.26 0.14 -29.04
CA THR A 141 30.58 -0.47 -28.79
C THR A 141 30.58 -2.00 -28.67
N VAL A 142 29.42 -2.65 -28.40
CA VAL A 142 29.37 -4.12 -28.16
C VAL A 142 28.09 -4.78 -28.70
N GLY A 143 27.51 -4.23 -29.77
CA GLY A 143 26.38 -4.85 -30.50
C GLY A 143 25.04 -4.84 -29.74
N THR A 144 24.10 -5.63 -30.26
CA THR A 144 22.72 -5.74 -29.75
C THR A 144 22.69 -6.38 -28.36
N ARG A 145 22.05 -5.71 -27.41
CA ARG A 145 21.79 -6.24 -26.06
C ARG A 145 20.31 -6.49 -25.87
N LYS A 146 19.96 -7.73 -25.55
CA LYS A 146 18.65 -8.08 -25.02
C LYS A 146 18.58 -7.70 -23.54
N VAL A 147 17.51 -7.00 -23.18
CA VAL A 147 17.10 -6.78 -21.80
C VAL A 147 16.08 -7.85 -21.47
N GLU A 148 16.43 -8.71 -20.52
CA GLU A 148 15.49 -9.71 -20.01
C GLU A 148 14.25 -9.02 -19.43
N PRO A 149 13.04 -9.54 -19.70
CA PRO A 149 11.80 -9.00 -19.16
C PRO A 149 11.80 -9.05 -17.63
N CYS A 150 10.97 -8.21 -17.04
CA CYS A 150 10.62 -8.35 -15.63
C CYS A 150 9.91 -9.69 -15.39
N ARG A 151 10.03 -10.20 -14.17
CA ARG A 151 9.36 -11.39 -13.69
C ARG A 151 8.47 -11.05 -12.50
N ALA A 152 7.30 -11.65 -12.44
CA ALA A 152 6.42 -11.59 -11.29
C ALA A 152 7.04 -12.37 -10.12
N VAL A 153 6.84 -11.88 -8.89
CA VAL A 153 7.37 -12.54 -7.66
C VAL A 153 6.43 -12.43 -6.46
N GLY A 154 5.34 -11.69 -6.61
CA GLY A 154 4.26 -11.62 -5.63
C GLY A 154 3.01 -10.97 -6.24
N GLU A 155 1.85 -11.50 -5.90
CA GLU A 155 0.52 -10.95 -6.18
C GLU A 155 -0.30 -11.02 -4.90
N GLY A 156 -1.07 -9.98 -4.61
CA GLY A 156 -2.02 -9.98 -3.52
C GLY A 156 -2.92 -8.76 -3.51
N VAL A 157 -3.45 -8.45 -2.33
CA VAL A 157 -4.30 -7.28 -2.10
C VAL A 157 -3.65 -6.28 -1.15
N TYR A 158 -3.98 -5.02 -1.32
CA TYR A 158 -3.51 -3.93 -0.47
C TYR A 158 -4.64 -3.01 -0.02
N THR A 159 -4.33 -2.26 1.04
CA THR A 159 -5.15 -1.17 1.57
C THR A 159 -4.23 -0.02 1.94
N ILE A 160 -4.58 1.21 1.58
CA ILE A 160 -3.98 2.43 2.16
C ILE A 160 -4.85 2.85 3.33
N VAL A 161 -4.31 2.76 4.54
CA VAL A 161 -5.00 3.14 5.78
C VAL A 161 -4.45 4.45 6.33
N GLN A 162 -5.33 5.32 6.81
CA GLN A 162 -4.98 6.53 7.54
C GLN A 162 -4.51 6.20 8.96
N ARG A 163 -3.46 6.88 9.42
CA ARG A 163 -2.87 6.72 10.76
C ARG A 163 -2.76 8.09 11.42
N GLY A 164 -3.87 8.58 11.94
CA GLY A 164 -3.97 9.94 12.46
C GLY A 164 -3.94 11.02 11.36
N PRO A 165 -3.70 12.29 11.69
CA PRO A 165 -4.09 13.40 10.81
C PRO A 165 -3.32 13.55 9.48
N ARG A 166 -2.06 13.09 9.40
CA ARG A 166 -1.18 13.35 8.23
C ARG A 166 -0.27 12.16 7.85
N ASN A 167 -0.52 10.97 8.39
CA ASN A 167 0.26 9.77 8.11
C ASN A 167 -0.66 8.65 7.58
N THR A 168 -0.08 7.73 6.82
CA THR A 168 -0.78 6.59 6.22
C THR A 168 0.15 5.39 6.17
N ASN A 169 -0.40 4.17 6.23
CA ASN A 169 0.35 2.97 5.87
C ASN A 169 -0.22 2.36 4.60
N LEU A 170 0.67 1.93 3.70
CA LEU A 170 0.38 0.91 2.70
C LEU A 170 0.47 -0.44 3.41
N VAL A 171 -0.63 -1.19 3.40
CA VAL A 171 -0.75 -2.50 4.04
C VAL A 171 -1.06 -3.51 2.96
N PHE A 172 -0.42 -4.68 2.95
CA PHE A 172 -0.75 -5.74 2.00
C PHE A 172 -0.75 -7.14 2.62
N LYS A 173 -1.43 -8.06 1.93
CA LYS A 173 -1.38 -9.51 2.16
C LYS A 173 -1.24 -10.21 0.81
N LEU A 174 -0.21 -11.05 0.65
CA LEU A 174 0.01 -11.81 -0.58
C LEU A 174 -0.92 -13.01 -0.68
N GLU A 175 -1.35 -13.28 -1.92
CA GLU A 175 -2.12 -14.46 -2.30
C GLU A 175 -1.26 -15.48 -3.05
N LEU A 176 -0.29 -15.01 -3.85
CA LEU A 176 0.63 -15.81 -4.65
C LEU A 176 2.04 -15.19 -4.64
N PRO A 177 3.11 -16.00 -4.77
CA PRO A 177 3.11 -17.45 -4.66
C PRO A 177 2.96 -17.86 -3.17
N THR A 178 2.17 -18.91 -2.91
CA THR A 178 1.92 -19.43 -1.54
C THR A 178 3.14 -20.14 -0.91
N GLN A 179 4.27 -20.16 -1.60
CA GLN A 179 5.57 -20.63 -1.12
C GLN A 179 6.62 -19.60 -1.51
N GLN A 180 7.56 -19.30 -0.61
CA GLN A 180 8.52 -18.22 -0.80
C GLN A 180 9.71 -18.66 -1.66
N SER A 181 9.79 -18.18 -2.91
CA SER A 181 10.94 -18.36 -3.78
C SER A 181 12.18 -17.59 -3.28
N ASP A 182 13.37 -17.95 -3.78
CA ASP A 182 14.62 -17.29 -3.35
C ASP A 182 14.69 -15.84 -3.84
N ALA A 183 14.16 -15.54 -5.04
CA ALA A 183 13.94 -14.17 -5.50
C ALA A 183 13.06 -13.38 -4.52
N ARG A 184 11.97 -13.96 -4.02
CA ARG A 184 11.07 -13.33 -3.04
C ARG A 184 11.76 -13.07 -1.68
N LYS A 185 12.69 -13.93 -1.25
CA LYS A 185 13.53 -13.75 -0.04
C LYS A 185 14.49 -12.58 -0.18
N GLU A 186 15.26 -12.54 -1.27
CA GLU A 186 16.21 -11.45 -1.55
C GLU A 186 15.49 -10.10 -1.67
N LEU A 187 14.35 -10.08 -2.38
CA LEU A 187 13.46 -8.93 -2.47
C LEU A 187 12.77 -8.54 -1.15
N SER A 188 12.95 -9.35 -0.09
CA SER A 188 12.47 -9.11 1.27
C SER A 188 10.96 -8.87 1.34
N ILE A 189 10.18 -9.66 0.59
CA ILE A 189 8.72 -9.51 0.51
C ILE A 189 8.05 -10.51 1.48
N PRO A 190 7.54 -10.06 2.64
CA PRO A 190 6.84 -10.91 3.60
C PRO A 190 5.49 -11.41 3.06
N ASP A 191 4.80 -12.31 3.76
CA ASP A 191 3.43 -12.73 3.37
C ASP A 191 2.40 -11.62 3.64
N GLU A 192 2.64 -10.79 4.64
CA GLU A 192 1.92 -9.55 4.90
C GLU A 192 2.86 -8.47 5.41
N GLY A 193 2.52 -7.21 5.19
CA GLY A 193 3.37 -6.10 5.60
C GLY A 193 2.64 -4.78 5.71
N SER A 194 3.01 -4.01 6.72
CA SER A 194 2.55 -2.65 6.99
C SER A 194 3.73 -1.70 6.82
N TYR A 195 3.60 -0.76 5.89
CA TYR A 195 4.64 0.19 5.51
C TYR A 195 4.12 1.62 5.60
N GLY A 196 4.72 2.44 6.45
CA GLY A 196 4.44 3.87 6.50
C GLY A 196 4.72 4.51 5.14
N LEU A 197 3.67 4.93 4.45
CA LEU A 197 3.71 5.55 3.12
C LEU A 197 3.71 7.07 3.30
N SER A 198 4.64 7.76 2.64
CA SER A 198 4.69 9.23 2.63
C SER A 198 5.10 9.76 1.27
N ILE A 199 4.25 10.60 0.70
CA ILE A 199 4.48 11.35 -0.54
C ILE A 199 5.36 12.58 -0.22
N LYS A 200 6.29 12.89 -1.11
CA LYS A 200 7.22 14.00 -1.00
C LYS A 200 6.65 15.27 -1.64
N ASN A 201 6.92 16.43 -1.04
CA ASN A 201 6.55 17.72 -1.62
C ASN A 201 7.56 18.13 -2.71
N PRO A 202 7.16 18.26 -3.99
CA PRO A 202 8.08 18.61 -5.08
C PRO A 202 8.63 20.04 -4.97
N LYS A 203 7.96 20.91 -4.19
CA LYS A 203 8.42 22.27 -3.87
C LYS A 203 9.40 22.32 -2.68
N LYS A 204 9.97 21.18 -2.27
CA LYS A 204 11.03 21.09 -1.24
C LYS A 204 12.25 20.38 -1.79
N GLY A 205 13.41 20.98 -1.55
CA GLY A 205 14.69 20.48 -2.05
C GLY A 205 15.08 19.12 -1.47
N ASP A 206 15.87 18.39 -2.26
CA ASP A 206 16.25 17.02 -1.97
C ASP A 206 17.37 16.95 -0.92
N PRO A 207 17.19 16.23 0.20
CA PRO A 207 18.31 15.97 1.10
C PRO A 207 19.39 15.18 0.34
N ASN A 208 20.58 15.76 0.25
CA ASN A 208 21.74 15.23 -0.48
C ASN A 208 21.51 14.98 -1.99
N ASN A 209 20.55 15.67 -2.62
CA ASN A 209 20.27 15.58 -4.07
C ASN A 209 19.91 14.16 -4.57
N VAL A 210 19.22 13.37 -3.74
CA VAL A 210 18.87 11.94 -4.00
C VAL A 210 17.42 11.76 -4.49
N GLY A 211 16.83 12.76 -5.14
CA GLY A 211 15.53 12.65 -5.80
C GLY A 211 15.66 12.63 -7.33
N LEU A 212 14.51 12.64 -8.00
CA LEU A 212 14.42 12.73 -9.46
C LEU A 212 14.70 14.15 -9.97
N ASP A 213 15.30 14.31 -11.15
CA ASP A 213 15.42 15.62 -11.81
C ASP A 213 14.04 16.18 -12.21
N ASN A 214 13.18 15.31 -12.76
CA ASN A 214 11.78 15.62 -13.03
C ASN A 214 10.94 15.31 -11.78
N LYS A 215 10.17 16.30 -11.29
CA LYS A 215 9.25 16.12 -10.15
C LYS A 215 7.81 15.91 -10.62
N ALA A 216 6.96 15.38 -9.75
CA ALA A 216 5.51 15.42 -9.97
C ALA A 216 5.01 16.87 -10.04
N ASP A 217 4.14 17.13 -11.02
CA ASP A 217 3.34 18.36 -11.07
C ASP A 217 1.97 18.08 -10.43
N TYR A 218 1.62 18.88 -9.42
CA TYR A 218 0.39 18.73 -8.63
C TYR A 218 -0.51 19.96 -8.80
N PRO A 219 -1.81 19.77 -9.12
CA PRO A 219 -2.82 20.82 -9.01
C PRO A 219 -2.77 21.52 -7.65
N ALA A 220 -3.10 22.81 -7.63
CA ALA A 220 -3.02 23.65 -6.42
C ALA A 220 -3.69 23.00 -5.20
N GLU A 221 -4.88 22.42 -5.38
CA GLU A 221 -5.65 21.74 -4.33
C GLU A 221 -4.90 20.55 -3.68
N GLN A 222 -4.14 19.77 -4.44
CA GLN A 222 -3.28 18.70 -3.90
C GLN A 222 -1.99 19.28 -3.30
N GLN A 223 -1.38 20.24 -3.98
CA GLN A 223 -0.13 20.88 -3.56
C GLN A 223 -0.28 21.62 -2.22
N ASP A 224 -1.44 22.19 -1.92
CA ASP A 224 -1.71 22.90 -0.67
C ASP A 224 -1.93 21.95 0.52
N LYS A 225 -2.31 20.67 0.28
CA LYS A 225 -2.39 19.63 1.34
C LYS A 225 -1.04 19.40 2.02
N PHE A 226 0.08 19.66 1.34
CA PHE A 226 1.40 19.64 1.96
C PHE A 226 1.59 20.68 3.06
N GLN A 227 0.81 21.77 3.10
CA GLN A 227 0.84 22.80 4.16
C GLN A 227 2.27 23.30 4.50
N GLY A 228 3.14 23.38 3.50
CA GLY A 228 4.54 23.79 3.66
C GLY A 228 5.49 22.72 4.25
N TYR A 229 5.01 21.53 4.60
CA TYR A 229 5.85 20.38 4.99
C TYR A 229 6.54 19.73 3.77
N ALA A 230 7.60 18.94 4.02
CA ALA A 230 8.33 18.19 2.99
C ALA A 230 7.75 16.80 2.69
N TRP A 231 6.94 16.27 3.60
CA TRP A 231 6.32 14.96 3.51
C TRP A 231 4.87 15.02 3.97
N LEU A 232 4.05 14.13 3.42
CA LEU A 232 2.63 13.98 3.70
C LEU A 232 2.27 12.51 3.46
N GLY A 233 1.58 11.84 4.40
CA GLY A 233 0.97 10.54 4.12
C GLY A 233 0.00 10.63 2.95
N ALA A 234 -0.28 9.51 2.26
CA ALA A 234 -1.21 9.43 1.15
C ALA A 234 -2.69 9.57 1.59
N ILE A 235 -3.00 10.57 2.43
CA ILE A 235 -4.36 10.93 2.89
C ILE A 235 -5.28 11.36 1.74
N ASP A 236 -4.67 11.65 0.59
CA ASP A 236 -5.29 11.70 -0.71
C ASP A 236 -4.50 10.74 -1.64
N PRO A 237 -4.98 9.50 -1.84
CA PRO A 237 -4.34 8.55 -2.72
C PRO A 237 -4.22 9.03 -4.17
N THR A 238 -5.06 9.99 -4.62
CA THR A 238 -4.98 10.51 -6.00
C THR A 238 -3.69 11.28 -6.29
N MET A 239 -2.95 11.69 -5.25
CA MET A 239 -1.60 12.25 -5.42
C MET A 239 -0.60 11.20 -5.94
N LEU A 240 -0.88 9.90 -5.75
CA LEU A 240 -0.11 8.80 -6.37
C LEU A 240 -0.44 8.65 -7.87
N ASP A 241 -1.50 9.28 -8.39
CA ASP A 241 -1.84 9.30 -9.82
C ASP A 241 -1.01 10.33 -10.61
N HIS A 242 0.16 10.73 -10.12
CA HIS A 242 1.04 11.71 -10.78
C HIS A 242 2.37 11.05 -11.12
N GLN A 243 2.76 11.11 -12.39
CA GLN A 243 4.06 10.63 -12.84
C GLN A 243 5.16 11.42 -12.12
N ASN A 244 6.26 10.74 -11.75
CA ASN A 244 7.31 11.27 -10.89
C ASN A 244 6.84 11.64 -9.46
N CYS A 245 5.72 11.07 -8.98
CA CYS A 245 5.31 11.14 -7.57
C CYS A 245 6.36 10.41 -6.72
N GLU A 246 7.29 11.17 -6.17
CA GLU A 246 8.32 10.71 -5.24
C GLU A 246 7.69 10.33 -3.88
N MET A 247 8.01 9.15 -3.38
CA MET A 247 7.47 8.61 -2.13
C MET A 247 8.54 7.93 -1.28
N LEU A 248 8.20 7.68 -0.01
CA LEU A 248 9.00 6.93 0.95
C LEU A 248 8.13 5.81 1.53
N LEU A 249 8.63 4.58 1.48
CA LEU A 249 8.11 3.43 2.22
C LEU A 249 8.98 3.21 3.45
N ILE A 250 8.38 3.23 4.64
CA ILE A 250 9.03 3.02 5.94
C ILE A 250 8.54 1.68 6.49
N ALA A 251 9.41 0.72 6.78
CA ALA A 251 8.99 -0.56 7.35
C ALA A 251 8.43 -0.37 8.77
N ALA A 252 7.17 -0.78 9.00
CA ALA A 252 6.50 -0.64 10.30
C ALA A 252 6.22 -1.99 10.99
N SER A 253 5.64 -2.96 10.27
CA SER A 253 5.35 -4.30 10.81
C SER A 253 5.20 -5.36 9.71
N THR A 254 5.39 -6.64 10.07
CA THR A 254 4.96 -7.82 9.29
C THR A 254 3.91 -8.65 10.04
N ASP A 255 3.34 -8.08 11.10
CA ASP A 255 2.15 -8.52 11.82
C ASP A 255 1.11 -7.40 11.68
N VAL A 256 0.13 -7.61 10.80
CA VAL A 256 -0.92 -6.63 10.50
C VAL A 256 -1.99 -6.63 11.60
N GLU A 257 -2.32 -7.80 12.18
CA GLU A 257 -3.28 -7.91 13.27
C GLU A 257 -2.79 -7.14 14.51
N GLY A 258 -1.53 -7.32 14.91
CA GLY A 258 -0.94 -6.67 16.08
C GLY A 258 -0.68 -5.16 15.91
N GLU A 259 -0.49 -4.67 14.69
CA GLU A 259 -0.15 -3.25 14.43
C GLU A 259 -1.36 -2.38 14.05
N LEU A 260 -2.39 -2.97 13.45
CA LEU A 260 -3.58 -2.28 12.91
C LEU A 260 -4.92 -2.84 13.41
N GLY A 261 -4.92 -4.01 14.07
CA GLY A 261 -6.12 -4.66 14.58
C GLY A 261 -6.82 -5.56 13.56
N LYS A 262 -7.61 -6.50 14.09
CA LYS A 262 -8.35 -7.51 13.30
C LYS A 262 -9.22 -6.94 12.19
N GLU A 263 -9.82 -5.77 12.40
CA GLU A 263 -10.71 -5.14 11.40
C GLU A 263 -10.00 -4.90 10.05
N VAL A 264 -8.72 -4.54 10.06
CA VAL A 264 -7.92 -4.32 8.84
C VAL A 264 -7.45 -5.65 8.22
N GLU A 265 -7.08 -6.61 9.06
CA GLU A 265 -6.57 -7.92 8.63
C GLU A 265 -7.69 -8.82 8.06
N GLU A 266 -8.91 -8.74 8.63
CA GLU A 266 -10.15 -9.33 8.10
C GLU A 266 -10.63 -8.60 6.83
N HIS A 267 -10.47 -7.28 6.74
CA HIS A 267 -10.79 -6.50 5.53
C HIS A 267 -9.91 -6.90 4.34
N LEU A 268 -8.59 -7.07 4.54
CA LEU A 268 -7.68 -7.61 3.52
C LEU A 268 -8.08 -9.04 3.09
N LYS A 269 -8.44 -9.92 4.03
CA LYS A 269 -8.97 -11.26 3.72
C LYS A 269 -10.26 -11.21 2.90
N ALA A 270 -11.14 -10.25 3.17
CA ALA A 270 -12.37 -10.04 2.42
C ALA A 270 -12.11 -9.51 1.00
N ALA A 271 -11.20 -8.56 0.81
CA ALA A 271 -10.78 -8.06 -0.50
C ALA A 271 -10.23 -9.19 -1.40
N ALA A 272 -9.28 -9.97 -0.90
CA ALA A 272 -8.72 -11.15 -1.58
C ALA A 272 -9.79 -12.21 -1.96
N SER A 273 -10.88 -12.28 -1.20
CA SER A 273 -12.00 -13.18 -1.47
C SER A 273 -12.96 -12.65 -2.54
N LYS A 274 -13.07 -11.32 -2.68
CA LYS A 274 -13.89 -10.64 -3.70
C LYS A 274 -13.18 -10.57 -5.05
N ASP A 275 -11.90 -10.24 -5.07
CA ASP A 275 -11.09 -10.14 -6.29
C ASP A 275 -11.08 -11.43 -7.11
N LYS A 276 -11.03 -12.59 -6.42
CA LYS A 276 -11.14 -13.91 -7.06
C LYS A 276 -12.46 -14.11 -7.83
N GLN A 277 -13.51 -13.37 -7.51
CA GLN A 277 -14.82 -13.42 -8.17
C GLN A 277 -15.01 -12.31 -9.22
N GLN A 278 -14.27 -11.19 -9.11
CA GLN A 278 -14.35 -10.08 -10.07
C GLN A 278 -13.30 -10.17 -11.20
N ALA A 279 -12.17 -10.84 -10.98
CA ALA A 279 -11.11 -10.99 -11.99
C ALA A 279 -11.55 -11.71 -13.27
N GLU A 280 -12.62 -12.50 -13.22
CA GLU A 280 -13.19 -13.23 -14.37
C GLU A 280 -13.98 -12.31 -15.34
N GLY A 281 -14.19 -11.03 -15.01
CA GLY A 281 -15.00 -10.08 -15.79
C GLY A 281 -14.29 -8.79 -16.23
N SER A 282 -12.95 -8.71 -16.15
CA SER A 282 -12.16 -7.53 -16.56
C SER A 282 -11.49 -7.71 -17.92
N ASP A 283 -11.27 -6.62 -18.66
CA ASP A 283 -10.45 -6.60 -19.88
C ASP A 283 -8.99 -7.03 -19.60
N ASP A 284 -8.50 -6.81 -18.38
CA ASP A 284 -7.17 -7.24 -17.90
C ASP A 284 -7.12 -8.73 -17.49
N SER A 285 -8.24 -9.45 -17.48
CA SER A 285 -8.36 -10.84 -16.98
C SER A 285 -7.32 -11.79 -17.57
N ALA A 286 -7.08 -11.72 -18.88
CA ALA A 286 -6.10 -12.56 -19.57
C ALA A 286 -4.65 -12.28 -19.13
N LEU A 287 -4.29 -11.02 -18.85
CA LEU A 287 -2.98 -10.67 -18.31
C LEU A 287 -2.85 -11.10 -16.85
N ILE A 288 -3.88 -10.86 -16.03
CA ILE A 288 -3.91 -11.28 -14.63
C ILE A 288 -3.75 -12.80 -14.53
N GLN A 289 -4.41 -13.58 -15.39
CA GLN A 289 -4.22 -15.03 -15.44
C GLN A 289 -2.79 -15.40 -15.89
N LYS A 290 -2.23 -14.72 -16.90
CA LYS A 290 -0.85 -14.97 -17.37
C LYS A 290 0.19 -14.69 -16.27
N LEU A 291 -0.03 -13.67 -15.43
CA LEU A 291 0.80 -13.38 -14.24
C LEU A 291 0.65 -14.46 -13.16
N ARG A 292 -0.58 -14.94 -12.91
CA ARG A 292 -0.84 -16.06 -11.99
C ARG A 292 -0.18 -17.35 -12.43
N ASP A 293 -0.22 -17.62 -13.74
CA ASP A 293 0.43 -18.78 -14.35
C ASP A 293 1.97 -18.68 -14.24
N GLU A 294 2.55 -17.48 -14.44
CA GLU A 294 3.98 -17.23 -14.22
C GLU A 294 4.38 -17.51 -12.76
N LEU A 295 3.64 -16.93 -11.79
CA LEU A 295 3.85 -17.13 -10.35
C LEU A 295 3.65 -18.59 -9.91
N ALA A 296 2.72 -19.31 -10.55
CA ALA A 296 2.54 -20.74 -10.36
C ALA A 296 3.66 -21.57 -11.01
N SER A 297 4.30 -21.06 -12.06
CA SER A 297 5.41 -21.71 -12.75
C SER A 297 6.77 -21.56 -12.05
N GLU A 298 7.02 -20.44 -11.33
CA GLU A 298 8.24 -20.26 -10.51
C GLU A 298 8.34 -21.33 -9.40
N LYS A 299 7.20 -21.92 -9.01
CA LYS A 299 7.09 -23.07 -8.09
C LYS A 299 7.47 -24.41 -8.72
N ALA A 300 7.48 -24.54 -10.05
CA ALA A 300 7.52 -25.83 -10.73
C ALA A 300 8.94 -26.37 -10.95
N GLN A 301 9.79 -25.64 -11.68
CA GLN A 301 11.21 -25.97 -11.90
C GLN A 301 11.97 -24.88 -12.67
N VAL A 302 13.29 -25.10 -12.74
CA VAL A 302 14.26 -24.65 -13.77
C VAL A 302 13.66 -24.01 -15.04
N SER A 303 14.11 -22.79 -15.35
CA SER A 303 14.04 -22.11 -16.65
C SER A 303 12.68 -22.19 -17.37
N THR A 304 11.68 -21.47 -16.85
CA THR A 304 10.48 -21.11 -17.63
C THR A 304 10.77 -19.87 -18.48
N LYS A 305 10.47 -19.94 -19.79
CA LYS A 305 10.65 -18.80 -20.70
C LYS A 305 9.67 -17.69 -20.34
N PRO A 306 10.11 -16.42 -20.26
CA PRO A 306 9.26 -15.32 -19.85
C PRO A 306 8.35 -14.83 -20.99
N LEU A 307 7.47 -13.88 -20.68
CA LEU A 307 6.50 -13.30 -21.60
C LEU A 307 7.16 -12.65 -22.83
N GLU A 308 7.04 -13.30 -23.98
CA GLU A 308 7.04 -12.60 -25.27
C GLU A 308 5.66 -11.95 -25.47
N THR A 309 5.66 -10.64 -25.68
CA THR A 309 4.54 -9.90 -26.29
C THR A 309 4.83 -9.82 -27.79
N GLY A 310 3.90 -10.30 -28.61
CA GLY A 310 4.16 -10.51 -30.03
C GLY A 310 4.34 -9.20 -30.80
N LYS A 311 5.39 -9.11 -31.61
CA LYS A 311 5.38 -8.24 -32.78
C LYS A 311 4.38 -8.81 -33.79
N VAL A 312 3.46 -7.99 -34.25
CA VAL A 312 2.66 -8.27 -35.46
C VAL A 312 3.53 -7.92 -36.68
N GLU A 313 3.44 -8.72 -37.75
CA GLU A 313 4.11 -8.49 -39.04
C GLU A 313 3.50 -7.31 -39.82
#